data_AF-A0AAV6VB27-F1
#
_entry.id   AF-A0AAV6VB27-F1
#
_cell.length_a   1.000
_cell.length_b   1.000
_cell.length_c   1.000
_cell.angle_alpha   90.00
_cell.angle_beta   90.00
_cell.angle_gamma   90.00
#
_symmetry.space_group_name_H-M   'P 1'
#
loop_
_entity.id
_entity.type
_entity.pdbx_description
1 polymer ?
#
loop_
_entity_poly.entity_id
_entity_poly.type
_entity_poly.pdbx_seq_one_letter_code
_entity_poly.pdbx_strand_id
1 'polypeptide(L)'
;FGRATYDEDSLLTPLRQCCTLRLSTFNTLLSLHIGPKRLSHAMRESMADDPIAPLLTEPHLLALNRRVEKVLKVVRRCLELNTFMPHSVVLFDDLDYVVRVPLNTFGKTMHDEPTAIQPLMQCCVIRLSTFNRLFSFHRGPRHLSDLMRESMANDPVAPVLIEPHLKALDRRVGKVLEVVRLCLESNSPDLVFLDDL
;
A
#
# COMPACT_ATOMS: atom_id res chain seq x y z
N PHE A 1 -7.85 -21.51 -17.37
CA PHE A 1 -7.06 -20.29 -17.60
C PHE A 1 -7.98 -19.19 -18.11
N GLY A 2 -7.88 -17.95 -17.61
CA GLY A 2 -8.69 -16.83 -18.13
C GLY A 2 -8.41 -16.55 -19.61
N ARG A 3 -9.15 -15.63 -20.24
CA ARG A 3 -9.04 -15.34 -21.70
C ARG A 3 -7.61 -14.96 -22.11
N ALA A 4 -7.01 -15.68 -23.06
CA ALA A 4 -5.65 -15.40 -23.55
C ALA A 4 -5.49 -14.02 -24.24
N THR A 5 -6.57 -13.51 -24.82
CA THR A 5 -6.61 -12.24 -25.56
C THR A 5 -6.96 -11.03 -24.69
N TYR A 6 -7.27 -11.24 -23.42
CA TYR A 6 -7.68 -10.17 -22.51
C TYR A 6 -6.81 -10.20 -21.25
N ASP A 7 -6.32 -9.03 -20.85
CA ASP A 7 -5.55 -8.85 -19.63
C ASP A 7 -6.32 -7.89 -18.74
N GLU A 8 -6.71 -8.36 -17.56
CA GLU A 8 -7.49 -7.59 -16.60
C GLU A 8 -6.59 -6.57 -15.87
N ASP A 9 -6.75 -5.28 -16.19
CA ASP A 9 -5.95 -4.18 -15.63
C ASP A 9 -6.15 -3.94 -14.14
N SER A 10 -7.35 -4.24 -13.63
CA SER A 10 -7.71 -4.07 -12.21
C SER A 10 -6.87 -4.95 -11.28
N LEU A 11 -6.33 -6.07 -11.79
CA LEU A 11 -5.40 -6.91 -11.01
C LEU A 11 -4.09 -6.19 -10.67
N LEU A 12 -3.74 -5.14 -11.42
CA LEU A 12 -2.54 -4.33 -11.16
C LEU A 12 -2.83 -3.13 -10.26
N THR A 13 -4.07 -2.88 -9.87
CA THR A 13 -4.46 -1.75 -9.02
C THR A 13 -3.69 -1.71 -7.70
N PRO A 14 -3.54 -2.82 -6.94
CA PRO A 14 -2.75 -2.80 -5.70
C PRO A 14 -1.30 -2.39 -5.94
N LEU A 15 -0.69 -2.85 -7.04
CA LEU A 15 0.67 -2.50 -7.40
C LEU A 15 0.79 -1.05 -7.89
N ARG A 16 -0.22 -0.52 -8.59
CA ARG A 16 -0.25 0.88 -9.05
C ARG A 16 -0.43 1.87 -7.90
N GLN A 17 -1.23 1.50 -6.91
CA GLN A 17 -1.51 2.33 -5.75
C GLN A 17 -0.34 2.24 -4.78
N CYS A 18 -0.15 1.10 -4.12
CA CYS A 18 0.88 0.96 -3.10
C CYS A 18 2.29 1.11 -3.64
N CYS A 19 2.51 0.84 -4.93
CA CYS A 19 3.84 0.81 -5.52
C CYS A 19 4.82 -0.07 -4.73
N THR A 20 4.37 -1.13 -4.06
CA THR A 20 5.25 -2.03 -3.30
C THR A 20 5.41 -3.38 -3.99
N LEU A 21 6.64 -3.88 -4.01
CA LEU A 21 6.98 -5.20 -4.54
C LEU A 21 8.18 -5.77 -3.81
N ARG A 22 8.20 -7.06 -3.51
CA ARG A 22 9.37 -7.72 -2.92
C ARG A 22 10.52 -7.83 -3.92
N LEU A 23 11.75 -7.70 -3.44
CA LEU A 23 12.97 -7.81 -4.26
C LEU A 23 13.09 -9.17 -4.93
N SER A 24 12.85 -10.26 -4.19
CA SER A 24 12.78 -11.62 -4.74
C SER A 24 11.81 -11.70 -5.93
N THR A 25 10.60 -11.16 -5.76
CA THR A 25 9.56 -11.16 -6.78
C THR A 25 9.97 -10.34 -7.99
N PHE A 26 10.54 -9.15 -7.78
CA PHE A 26 11.06 -8.30 -8.85
C PHE A 26 12.14 -8.99 -9.67
N ASN A 27 13.12 -9.62 -9.00
CA ASN A 27 14.19 -10.36 -9.66
C ASN A 27 13.68 -11.55 -10.45
N THR A 28 12.73 -12.31 -9.91
CA THR A 28 12.07 -13.41 -10.62
C THR A 28 11.34 -12.91 -11.87
N LEU A 29 10.55 -11.84 -11.77
CA LEU A 29 9.85 -11.26 -12.91
C LEU A 29 10.82 -10.78 -14.00
N LEU A 30 11.93 -10.15 -13.61
CA LEU A 30 12.95 -9.69 -14.55
C LEU A 30 13.61 -10.88 -15.27
N SER A 31 14.01 -11.91 -14.51
CA SER A 31 14.58 -13.15 -15.07
C SER A 31 13.62 -13.83 -16.06
N LEU A 32 12.32 -13.90 -15.73
CA LEU A 32 11.31 -14.48 -16.61
C LEU A 32 10.95 -13.62 -17.83
N HIS A 33 11.36 -12.35 -17.86
CA HIS A 33 11.08 -11.43 -18.95
C HIS A 33 12.25 -11.31 -19.94
N ILE A 34 13.45 -11.03 -19.42
CA ILE A 34 14.66 -10.78 -20.21
C ILE A 34 15.72 -11.88 -20.11
N GLY A 35 15.56 -12.82 -19.18
CA GLY A 35 16.49 -13.92 -19.00
C GLY A 35 16.41 -14.97 -20.11
N PRO A 36 17.29 -15.99 -20.05
CA PRO A 36 17.39 -17.01 -21.09
C PRO A 36 16.13 -17.89 -21.19
N LYS A 37 15.34 -17.97 -20.11
CA LYS A 37 14.13 -18.80 -20.04
C LYS A 37 12.92 -17.93 -19.71
N ARG A 38 12.15 -17.56 -20.74
CA ARG A 38 10.89 -16.82 -20.57
C ARG A 38 9.85 -17.65 -19.85
N LEU A 39 8.88 -16.99 -19.19
CA LEU A 39 7.80 -17.66 -18.45
C LEU A 39 7.05 -18.70 -19.30
N SER A 40 6.69 -18.36 -20.55
CA SER A 40 6.08 -19.31 -21.49
C SER A 40 6.88 -20.60 -21.67
N HIS A 41 8.21 -20.51 -21.78
CA HIS A 41 9.10 -21.66 -21.97
C HIS A 41 9.23 -22.47 -20.68
N ALA A 42 9.39 -21.77 -19.54
CA ALA A 42 9.38 -22.39 -18.22
C ALA A 42 8.10 -23.18 -17.94
N MET A 43 6.94 -22.61 -18.27
CA MET A 43 5.65 -23.29 -18.10
C MET A 43 5.50 -24.49 -19.05
N ARG A 44 5.91 -24.36 -20.32
CA ARG A 44 5.84 -25.46 -21.28
C ARG A 44 6.66 -26.65 -20.83
N GLU A 45 7.90 -26.43 -20.40
CA GLU A 45 8.74 -27.51 -19.85
C GLU A 45 8.16 -28.09 -18.56
N SER A 46 7.67 -27.24 -17.65
CA SER A 46 7.12 -27.69 -16.37
C SER A 46 5.90 -28.61 -16.51
N MET A 47 5.18 -28.54 -17.63
CA MET A 47 3.98 -29.33 -17.88
C MET A 47 4.19 -30.39 -18.97
N ALA A 48 5.43 -30.58 -19.44
CA ALA A 48 5.73 -31.49 -20.56
C ALA A 48 5.46 -32.96 -20.21
N ASP A 49 5.70 -33.34 -18.95
CA ASP A 49 5.51 -34.70 -18.45
C ASP A 49 4.07 -34.98 -17.99
N ASP A 50 3.18 -33.99 -18.07
CA ASP A 50 1.78 -34.16 -17.65
C ASP A 50 1.02 -35.07 -18.64
N PRO A 51 0.32 -36.13 -18.16
CA PRO A 51 -0.41 -37.06 -19.03
C PRO A 51 -1.48 -36.40 -19.93
N ILE A 52 -1.97 -35.21 -19.56
CA ILE A 52 -2.97 -34.46 -20.34
C ILE A 52 -2.38 -33.24 -21.05
N ALA A 53 -1.05 -33.21 -21.25
CA ALA A 53 -0.39 -32.15 -21.99
C ALA A 53 -0.89 -32.06 -23.46
N PRO A 54 -0.96 -30.84 -24.04
CA PRO A 54 -0.63 -29.56 -23.43
C PRO A 54 -1.77 -28.95 -22.60
N LEU A 55 -1.47 -28.58 -21.35
CA LEU A 55 -2.40 -27.87 -20.45
C LEU A 55 -2.65 -26.40 -20.84
N LEU A 56 -1.67 -25.76 -21.49
CA LEU A 56 -1.76 -24.39 -21.98
C LEU A 56 -1.62 -24.36 -23.50
N THR A 57 -2.54 -23.68 -24.16
CA THR A 57 -2.43 -23.39 -25.59
C THR A 57 -1.41 -22.30 -25.87
N GLU A 58 -0.86 -22.25 -27.09
CA GLU A 58 0.09 -21.21 -27.51
C GLU A 58 -0.39 -19.77 -27.24
N PRO A 59 -1.66 -19.40 -27.51
CA PRO A 59 -2.16 -18.08 -27.11
C PRO A 59 -2.02 -17.77 -25.62
N HIS A 60 -2.22 -18.75 -24.72
CA HIS A 60 -2.06 -18.53 -23.28
C HIS A 60 -0.59 -18.40 -22.89
N LEU A 61 0.30 -19.19 -23.50
CA LEU A 61 1.74 -19.08 -23.27
C LEU A 61 2.27 -17.69 -23.68
N LEU A 62 1.85 -17.19 -24.84
CA LEU A 62 2.17 -15.82 -25.27
C LEU A 62 1.58 -14.76 -24.33
N ALA A 63 0.34 -14.98 -23.86
CA ALA A 63 -0.31 -14.09 -22.90
C ALA A 63 0.47 -13.99 -21.57
N LEU A 64 1.06 -15.08 -21.08
CA LEU A 64 1.87 -15.07 -19.86
C LEU A 64 3.07 -14.12 -19.97
N ASN A 65 3.83 -14.20 -21.06
CA ASN A 65 4.97 -13.30 -21.28
C ASN A 65 4.53 -11.83 -21.34
N ARG A 66 3.45 -11.53 -22.08
CA ARG A 66 2.89 -10.17 -22.21
C ARG A 66 2.43 -9.62 -20.86
N ARG A 67 1.81 -10.46 -20.02
CA ARG A 67 1.37 -10.07 -18.68
C ARG A 67 2.55 -9.76 -17.76
N VAL A 68 3.62 -10.55 -17.79
CA VAL A 68 4.87 -10.23 -17.06
C VAL A 68 5.42 -8.87 -17.50
N GLU A 69 5.47 -8.60 -18.80
CA GLU A 69 5.90 -7.29 -19.32
C GLU A 69 5.01 -6.14 -18.79
N LYS A 70 3.70 -6.37 -18.71
CA LYS A 70 2.75 -5.39 -18.18
C LYS A 70 2.97 -5.09 -16.70
N VAL A 71 3.24 -6.11 -15.88
CA VAL A 71 3.62 -5.92 -14.47
C VAL A 71 4.90 -5.09 -14.38
N LEU A 72 5.94 -5.43 -15.13
CA LEU A 72 7.21 -4.69 -15.12
C LEU A 72 7.06 -3.23 -15.60
N LYS A 73 6.15 -2.95 -16.54
CA LYS A 73 5.81 -1.57 -16.93
C LYS A 73 5.21 -0.75 -15.79
N VAL A 74 4.34 -1.36 -14.97
CA VAL A 74 3.79 -0.70 -13.76
C VAL A 74 4.89 -0.46 -12.73
N VAL A 75 5.75 -1.46 -12.47
CA VAL A 75 6.88 -1.31 -11.54
C VAL A 75 7.81 -0.18 -11.98
N ARG A 76 8.14 -0.12 -13.27
CA ARG A 76 8.96 0.96 -13.84
C ARG A 76 8.34 2.33 -13.58
N ARG A 77 7.04 2.48 -13.84
CA ARG A 77 6.31 3.74 -13.55
C ARG A 77 6.41 4.10 -12.06
N CYS A 78 6.25 3.13 -11.16
CA CYS A 78 6.40 3.36 -9.72
C CYS A 78 7.81 3.83 -9.34
N LEU A 79 8.86 3.24 -9.94
CA LEU A 79 10.25 3.66 -9.73
C LEU A 79 10.51 5.08 -10.27
N GLU A 80 9.95 5.43 -11.43
CA GLU A 80 10.05 6.76 -12.03
C GLU A 80 9.35 7.84 -11.20
N LEU A 81 8.26 7.52 -10.51
CA LEU A 81 7.55 8.45 -9.63
C LEU A 81 8.19 8.60 -8.24
N ASN A 82 8.98 7.61 -7.81
CA ASN A 82 9.60 7.55 -6.48
C ASN A 82 11.13 7.67 -6.54
N THR A 83 11.66 8.60 -7.34
CA THR A 83 13.10 8.79 -7.55
C THR A 83 13.88 9.07 -6.27
N PHE A 84 13.24 9.70 -5.27
CA PHE A 84 13.85 10.04 -3.99
C PHE A 84 13.94 8.84 -3.02
N MET A 85 13.07 7.84 -3.16
CA MET A 85 13.00 6.65 -2.29
C MET A 85 12.66 5.39 -3.08
N PRO A 86 13.54 4.90 -3.98
CA PRO A 86 13.29 3.71 -4.79
C PRO A 86 13.16 2.42 -3.95
N HIS A 87 13.81 2.37 -2.78
CA HIS A 87 13.67 1.29 -1.80
C HIS A 87 12.28 1.22 -1.14
N SER A 88 11.48 2.27 -1.27
CA SER A 88 10.07 2.23 -0.84
C SER A 88 9.17 1.50 -1.85
N VAL A 89 9.68 1.29 -3.08
CA VAL A 89 8.97 0.58 -4.14
C VAL A 89 9.36 -0.89 -4.17
N VAL A 90 10.66 -1.19 -4.19
CA VAL A 90 11.16 -2.57 -4.13
C VAL A 90 11.70 -2.84 -2.73
N LEU A 91 10.91 -3.58 -1.95
CA LEU A 91 11.18 -3.92 -0.56
C LEU A 91 12.13 -5.12 -0.49
N PHE A 92 13.19 -5.02 0.30
CA PHE A 92 14.08 -6.17 0.57
C PHE A 92 13.35 -7.22 1.40
N ASP A 93 13.52 -8.50 1.06
CA ASP A 93 12.81 -9.61 1.72
C ASP A 93 13.17 -9.76 3.21
N ASP A 94 14.33 -9.25 3.64
CA ASP A 94 14.80 -9.28 5.04
C ASP A 94 14.41 -8.03 5.85
N LEU A 95 13.86 -7.02 5.17
CA LEU A 95 13.34 -5.82 5.81
C LEU A 95 11.83 -5.89 5.80
N ASP A 96 11.27 -6.80 6.60
CA ASP A 96 9.97 -6.52 7.19
C ASP A 96 10.14 -5.17 7.88
N TYR A 97 9.57 -4.12 7.29
CA TYR A 97 9.38 -2.84 7.96
C TYR A 97 8.34 -3.10 9.05
N VAL A 98 8.75 -3.82 10.09
CA VAL A 98 8.08 -3.77 11.38
C VAL A 98 8.12 -2.30 11.71
N VAL A 99 6.96 -1.64 11.64
CA VAL A 99 6.76 -0.35 12.28
C VAL A 99 6.97 -0.63 13.75
N ARG A 100 8.24 -0.66 14.17
CA ARG A 100 8.64 -0.69 15.55
C ARG A 100 8.24 0.68 16.03
N VAL A 101 7.02 0.82 16.55
CA VAL A 101 6.57 2.03 17.22
C VAL A 101 7.44 2.12 18.47
N PRO A 102 8.46 2.99 18.49
CA PRO A 102 9.25 3.12 19.70
C PRO A 102 8.32 3.67 20.80
N LEU A 103 8.47 3.17 22.03
CA LEU A 103 7.67 3.55 23.20
C LEU A 103 7.77 5.06 23.55
N ASN A 104 8.63 5.82 22.85
CA ASN A 104 8.73 7.28 22.91
C ASN A 104 7.75 7.99 21.92
N THR A 105 6.59 7.37 21.64
CA THR A 105 5.56 7.83 20.70
C THR A 105 5.05 9.26 20.97
N PHE A 106 5.19 9.73 22.22
CA PHE A 106 4.87 11.09 22.67
C PHE A 106 6.12 11.91 23.05
N GLY A 107 7.26 11.70 22.40
CA GLY A 107 8.49 12.46 22.69
C GLY A 107 8.55 13.87 22.07
N LYS A 108 7.73 14.16 21.04
CA LYS A 108 7.74 15.45 20.32
C LYS A 108 6.33 15.95 20.03
N THR A 109 6.03 17.18 20.46
CA THR A 109 4.73 17.86 20.32
C THR A 109 4.64 18.72 19.06
N MET A 110 5.77 19.31 18.65
CA MET A 110 5.87 20.25 17.51
C MET A 110 6.42 19.61 16.24
N HIS A 111 6.71 18.30 16.27
CA HIS A 111 7.20 17.54 15.12
C HIS A 111 6.20 16.45 14.78
N ASP A 112 5.82 16.37 13.51
CA ASP A 112 5.00 15.27 12.98
C ASP A 112 5.86 14.53 11.98
N GLU A 113 6.02 13.21 12.18
CA GLU A 113 6.91 12.39 11.38
C GLU A 113 6.25 12.05 10.03
N PRO A 114 6.80 12.48 8.89
CA PRO A 114 6.15 12.32 7.58
C PRO A 114 6.14 10.86 7.11
N THR A 115 7.10 10.04 7.54
CA THR A 115 7.16 8.60 7.27
C THR A 115 6.02 7.84 7.92
N ALA A 116 5.43 8.35 9.01
CA ALA A 116 4.34 7.68 9.72
C ALA A 116 3.06 7.56 8.87
N ILE A 117 2.81 8.52 7.96
CA ILE A 117 1.66 8.51 7.05
C ILE A 117 1.99 7.91 5.68
N GLN A 118 3.25 7.54 5.45
CA GLN A 118 3.73 7.03 4.17
C GLN A 118 2.91 5.83 3.64
N PRO A 119 2.48 4.85 4.46
CA PRO A 119 1.63 3.76 3.96
C PRO A 119 0.32 4.26 3.35
N LEU A 120 -0.30 5.30 3.93
CA LEU A 120 -1.52 5.90 3.40
C LEU A 120 -1.24 6.73 2.15
N MET A 121 -0.14 7.49 2.12
CA MET A 121 0.25 8.26 0.92
C MET A 121 0.57 7.36 -0.28
N GLN A 122 1.19 6.21 -0.02
CA GLN A 122 1.55 5.24 -1.04
C GLN A 122 0.31 4.46 -1.48
N CYS A 123 -0.30 3.70 -0.58
CA CYS A 123 -1.41 2.82 -0.95
C CYS A 123 -2.70 3.57 -1.27
N CYS A 124 -2.91 4.77 -0.74
CA CYS A 124 -4.17 5.48 -0.91
C CYS A 124 -5.41 4.66 -0.55
N VAL A 125 -5.29 3.73 0.41
CA VAL A 125 -6.40 2.86 0.85
C VAL A 125 -6.70 3.11 2.32
N ILE A 126 -7.97 3.33 2.66
CA ILE A 126 -8.46 3.49 4.03
C ILE A 126 -9.84 2.84 4.16
N ARG A 127 -10.13 2.23 5.32
CA ARG A 127 -11.48 1.73 5.63
C ARG A 127 -12.47 2.88 5.75
N LEU A 128 -13.67 2.71 5.20
CA LEU A 128 -14.72 3.73 5.23
C LEU A 128 -15.12 4.07 6.67
N SER A 129 -15.24 3.06 7.54
CA SER A 129 -15.53 3.26 8.97
C SER A 129 -14.45 4.10 9.68
N THR A 130 -13.16 3.87 9.36
CA THR A 130 -12.04 4.63 9.91
C THR A 130 -12.05 6.07 9.43
N PHE A 131 -12.27 6.30 8.12
CA PHE A 131 -12.39 7.65 7.56
C PHE A 131 -13.52 8.44 8.25
N ASN A 132 -14.70 7.84 8.37
CA ASN A 132 -15.86 8.50 9.00
C ASN A 132 -15.58 8.90 10.45
N ARG A 133 -14.92 8.04 11.24
CA ARG A 133 -14.50 8.37 12.62
C ARG A 133 -13.51 9.53 12.64
N LEU A 134 -12.45 9.48 11.84
CA LEU A 134 -11.45 10.55 11.77
C LEU A 134 -12.06 11.88 11.31
N PHE A 135 -12.94 11.84 10.32
CA PHE A 135 -13.65 13.01 9.83
C PHE A 135 -14.55 13.61 10.93
N SER A 136 -15.22 12.77 11.71
CA SER A 136 -16.04 13.21 12.86
C SER A 136 -15.19 13.90 13.94
N PHE A 137 -13.96 13.42 14.21
CA PHE A 137 -13.06 14.08 15.16
C PHE A 137 -12.51 15.42 14.64
N HIS A 138 -12.48 15.62 13.32
CA HIS A 138 -11.94 16.85 12.73
C HIS A 138 -13.00 17.93 12.53
N ARG A 139 -14.22 17.54 12.12
CA ARG A 139 -15.32 18.48 11.80
C ARG A 139 -16.49 18.45 12.77
N GLY A 140 -16.58 17.42 13.60
CA GLY A 140 -17.65 17.25 14.58
C GLY A 140 -17.48 18.14 15.81
N PRO A 141 -18.44 18.06 16.75
CA PRO A 141 -18.47 18.92 17.94
C PRO A 141 -17.45 18.55 19.02
N ARG A 142 -16.84 17.35 18.92
CA ARG A 142 -15.84 16.85 19.86
C ARG A 142 -14.60 16.42 19.10
N HIS A 143 -13.47 17.03 19.44
CA HIS A 143 -12.19 16.67 18.84
C HIS A 143 -11.58 15.43 19.49
N LEU A 144 -10.57 14.84 18.84
CA LEU A 144 -9.88 13.67 19.38
C LEU A 144 -9.20 14.02 20.71
N SER A 145 -8.62 15.21 20.82
CA SER A 145 -8.07 15.74 22.07
C SER A 145 -9.07 15.73 23.23
N ASP A 146 -10.31 16.15 23.01
CA ASP A 146 -11.37 16.20 24.03
C ASP A 146 -11.74 14.81 24.52
N LEU A 147 -11.87 13.86 23.59
CA LEU A 147 -12.18 12.46 23.89
C LEU A 147 -11.03 11.80 24.67
N MET A 148 -9.78 12.05 24.27
CA MET A 148 -8.60 11.53 24.96
C MET A 148 -8.49 12.12 26.36
N ARG A 149 -8.75 13.41 26.53
CA ARG A 149 -8.74 14.07 27.84
C ARG A 149 -9.76 13.45 28.78
N GLU A 150 -10.99 13.24 28.31
CA GLU A 150 -12.04 12.58 29.10
C GLU A 150 -11.66 11.14 29.44
N SER A 151 -11.16 10.39 28.45
CA SER A 151 -10.78 8.99 28.63
C SER A 151 -9.68 8.79 29.67
N MET A 152 -8.77 9.75 29.83
CA MET A 152 -7.63 9.66 30.76
C MET A 152 -7.84 10.44 32.06
N ALA A 153 -9.01 11.06 32.25
CA ALA A 153 -9.26 11.96 33.39
C ALA A 153 -9.18 11.26 34.76
N ASN A 154 -9.58 9.99 34.81
CA ASN A 154 -9.62 9.19 36.04
C ASN A 154 -8.37 8.31 36.22
N ASP A 155 -7.35 8.48 35.39
CA ASP A 155 -6.13 7.71 35.51
C ASP A 155 -5.35 8.14 36.78
N PRO A 156 -4.87 7.20 37.63
CA PRO A 156 -4.09 7.53 38.82
C PRO A 156 -2.84 8.37 38.56
N VAL A 157 -2.29 8.34 37.34
CA VAL A 157 -1.12 9.12 36.94
C VAL A 157 -1.48 10.38 36.14
N ALA A 158 -2.74 10.83 36.19
CA ALA A 158 -3.16 12.02 35.50
C ALA A 158 -2.37 13.29 35.93
N PRO A 159 -2.05 14.20 34.98
CA PRO A 159 -2.35 14.11 33.54
C PRO A 159 -1.41 13.15 32.78
N VAL A 160 -1.98 12.19 32.05
CA VAL A 160 -1.23 11.22 31.23
C VAL A 160 -0.59 11.90 30.01
N LEU A 161 -1.32 12.79 29.33
CA LEU A 161 -0.82 13.59 28.22
C LEU A 161 -0.97 15.08 28.53
N ILE A 162 0.09 15.84 28.26
CA ILE A 162 0.07 17.31 28.39
C ILE A 162 -0.63 17.96 27.19
N GLU A 163 -1.16 19.17 27.41
CA GLU A 163 -1.93 19.94 26.43
C GLU A 163 -1.30 20.03 25.03
N PRO A 164 0.03 20.25 24.88
CA PRO A 164 0.64 20.29 23.57
C PRO A 164 0.55 18.96 22.78
N HIS A 165 0.51 17.80 23.45
CA HIS A 165 0.31 16.52 22.78
C HIS A 165 -1.13 16.35 22.31
N LEU A 166 -2.09 16.76 23.13
CA LEU A 166 -3.51 16.72 22.76
C LEU A 166 -3.77 17.57 21.51
N LYS A 167 -3.24 18.80 21.47
CA LYS A 167 -3.29 19.65 20.25
C LYS A 167 -2.56 19.04 19.06
N ALA A 168 -1.46 18.31 19.30
CA ALA A 168 -0.74 17.62 18.23
C ALA A 168 -1.58 16.47 17.62
N LEU A 169 -2.41 15.78 18.41
CA LEU A 169 -3.31 14.73 17.90
C LEU A 169 -4.31 15.30 16.88
N ASP A 170 -4.99 16.39 17.20
CA ASP A 170 -5.97 17.00 16.29
C ASP A 170 -5.33 17.52 15.01
N ARG A 171 -4.14 18.14 15.12
CA ARG A 171 -3.34 18.56 13.96
C ARG A 171 -2.98 17.37 13.07
N ARG A 172 -2.57 16.25 13.66
CA ARG A 172 -2.21 15.02 12.92
C ARG A 172 -3.42 14.38 12.26
N VAL A 173 -4.60 14.39 12.89
CA VAL A 173 -5.86 13.96 12.25
C VAL A 173 -6.13 14.79 10.99
N GLY A 174 -5.95 16.11 11.06
CA GLY A 174 -6.06 16.99 9.89
C GLY A 174 -5.12 16.60 8.74
N LYS A 175 -3.86 16.28 9.06
CA LYS A 175 -2.88 15.78 8.07
C LYS A 175 -3.28 14.44 7.45
N VAL A 176 -3.86 13.54 8.23
CA VAL A 176 -4.38 12.26 7.72
C VAL A 176 -5.49 12.50 6.69
N LEU A 177 -6.44 13.36 7.01
CA LEU A 177 -7.54 13.71 6.10
C LEU A 177 -7.05 14.44 4.84
N GLU A 178 -6.01 15.26 4.94
CA GLU A 178 -5.40 15.92 3.79
C GLU A 178 -4.78 14.90 2.81
N VAL A 179 -4.10 13.87 3.32
CA VAL A 179 -3.60 12.79 2.46
C VAL A 179 -4.75 12.03 1.78
N VAL A 180 -5.83 11.73 2.51
CA VAL A 180 -7.01 11.09 1.91
C VAL A 180 -7.60 11.96 0.78
N ARG A 181 -7.64 13.29 0.98
CA ARG A 181 -8.08 14.25 -0.04
C ARG A 181 -7.21 14.16 -1.29
N LEU A 182 -5.88 14.18 -1.14
CA LEU A 182 -4.92 14.03 -2.25
C LEU A 182 -5.10 12.68 -2.97
N CYS A 183 -5.37 11.60 -2.23
CA CYS A 183 -5.65 10.30 -2.81
C CYS A 183 -6.91 10.30 -3.69
N LEU A 184 -7.96 11.00 -3.29
CA LEU A 184 -9.21 11.16 -4.06
C LEU A 184 -9.06 12.05 -5.30
N GLU A 185 -8.04 12.91 -5.36
CA GLU A 185 -7.73 13.67 -6.59
C GLU A 185 -7.09 12.79 -7.66
N SER A 186 -6.37 11.74 -7.24
CA SER A 186 -5.59 10.87 -8.14
C SER A 186 -6.27 9.52 -8.43
N ASN A 187 -7.25 9.12 -7.63
CA ASN A 187 -7.90 7.81 -7.70
C ASN A 187 -9.42 7.96 -7.58
N SER A 188 -10.16 7.00 -8.12
CA SER A 188 -11.60 6.94 -7.91
C SER A 188 -11.93 6.52 -6.45
N PRO A 189 -13.07 6.96 -5.89
CA PRO A 189 -13.40 6.71 -4.48
C PRO A 189 -13.46 5.23 -4.08
N ASP A 190 -13.90 4.36 -4.99
CA ASP A 190 -13.97 2.90 -4.84
C ASP A 190 -12.59 2.24 -4.65
N LEU A 191 -11.54 2.89 -5.13
CA LEU A 191 -10.16 2.43 -4.95
C LEU A 191 -9.53 2.99 -3.67
N VAL A 192 -10.10 4.04 -3.09
CA VAL A 192 -9.60 4.69 -1.88
C VAL A 192 -10.28 4.12 -0.63
N PHE A 193 -11.58 3.92 -0.69
CA PHE A 193 -12.37 3.43 0.44
C PHE A 193 -12.60 1.93 0.36
N LEU A 194 -12.06 1.19 1.32
CA LEU A 194 -12.48 -0.19 1.56
C LEU A 194 -13.79 -0.17 2.34
N ASP A 195 -14.84 -0.70 1.73
CA ASP A 195 -16.14 -0.86 2.39
C ASP A 195 -16.05 -1.96 3.45
N ASP A 196 -16.26 -1.58 4.69
CA ASP A 196 -16.20 -2.43 5.88
C ASP A 196 -17.45 -2.29 6.77
N LEU A 197 -18.56 -1.84 6.17
CA LEU A 197 -19.88 -1.68 6.78
C LEU A 197 -20.84 -2.83 6.45
#